data_AF-A0A6I4IM56-F1
#
_entry.id   AF-A0A6I4IM56-F1
#
_cell.length_a   1.000
_cell.length_b   1.000
_cell.length_c   1.000
_cell.angle_alpha   90.00
_cell.angle_beta   90.00
_cell.angle_gamma   90.00
#
_symmetry.space_group_name_H-M   'P 1'
#
loop_
_entity.id
_entity.type
_entity.pdbx_description
1 polymer ?
#
loop_
_entity_poly.entity_id
_entity_poly.type
_entity_poly.pdbx_seq_one_letter_code
_entity_poly.pdbx_strand_id
1 'polypeptide(L)'
;MSKALKSDKPLNAKINKNFFILVLENPKENDVKNTKITSANKLSEYLKDEELKIRLFEEVLGNGKYKTTRLIRNRLKIIFYSK
;
A
#
# COMPACT_ATOMS: atom_id res chain seq x y z
N MET A 1 -19.09 25.69 8.68
CA MET A 1 -17.83 24.95 8.91
C MET A 1 -18.04 23.48 8.57
N SER A 2 -17.57 23.03 7.42
CA SER A 2 -17.69 21.63 6.99
C SER A 2 -16.74 20.76 7.80
N LYS A 3 -17.27 20.00 8.76
CA LYS A 3 -16.54 18.95 9.51
C LYS A 3 -15.95 17.98 8.49
N ALA A 4 -14.64 17.82 8.49
CA ALA A 4 -13.98 16.75 7.74
C ALA A 4 -14.55 15.40 8.24
N LEU A 5 -15.22 14.67 7.35
CA LEU A 5 -15.67 13.30 7.61
C LEU A 5 -14.44 12.47 7.95
N LYS A 6 -14.35 12.02 9.21
CA LYS A 6 -13.34 11.03 9.62
C LYS A 6 -13.56 9.82 8.73
N SER A 7 -12.53 9.42 7.98
CA SER A 7 -12.60 8.22 7.17
C SER A 7 -12.90 7.02 8.08
N ASP A 8 -13.94 6.25 7.78
CA ASP A 8 -14.32 5.02 8.50
C ASP A 8 -13.26 3.90 8.40
N LYS A 9 -12.13 4.15 7.71
CA LYS A 9 -11.02 3.22 7.53
C LYS A 9 -9.75 3.73 8.25
N PRO A 10 -9.67 3.60 9.59
CA PRO A 10 -8.55 4.13 10.38
C PRO A 10 -7.19 3.55 9.99
N LEU A 11 -7.16 2.29 9.52
CA LEU A 11 -5.93 1.63 9.08
C LEU A 11 -5.34 2.27 7.81
N ASN A 12 -6.18 2.60 6.83
CA ASN A 12 -5.73 3.27 5.61
C ASN A 12 -5.16 4.66 5.92
N ALA A 13 -5.80 5.39 6.85
CA ALA A 13 -5.32 6.68 7.29
C ALA A 13 -3.94 6.58 7.98
N LYS A 14 -3.74 5.57 8.85
CA LYS A 14 -2.44 5.30 9.47
C LYS A 14 -1.35 5.01 8.45
N ILE A 15 -1.63 4.14 7.48
CA ILE A 15 -0.67 3.82 6.41
C ILE A 15 -0.34 5.05 5.59
N ASN A 16 -1.33 5.79 5.10
CA ASN A 16 -1.08 7.01 4.30
C ASN A 16 -0.31 8.09 5.08
N LYS A 17 -0.47 8.14 6.41
CA LYS A 17 0.26 9.06 7.28
C LYS A 17 1.73 8.67 7.41
N ASN A 18 2.03 7.38 7.57
CA ASN A 18 3.37 6.90 7.92
C ASN A 18 4.18 6.38 6.73
N PHE A 19 3.53 6.03 5.62
CA PHE A 19 4.19 5.35 4.49
C PHE A 19 3.79 5.96 3.13
N PHE A 20 4.73 5.93 2.18
CA PHE A 20 4.48 6.01 0.75
C PHE A 20 4.29 4.60 0.18
N ILE A 21 3.26 4.41 -0.64
CA ILE A 21 2.97 3.12 -1.27
C ILE A 21 3.29 3.21 -2.76
N LEU A 22 4.14 2.30 -3.22
CA LEU A 22 4.44 2.11 -4.63
C LEU A 22 3.92 0.75 -5.07
N VAL A 23 3.28 0.72 -6.23
CA VAL A 23 2.79 -0.50 -6.87
C VAL A 23 3.47 -0.62 -8.22
N LEU A 24 4.10 -1.77 -8.45
CA LEU A 24 4.69 -2.15 -9.71
C LEU A 24 3.83 -3.26 -10.32
N GLU A 25 3.22 -2.96 -11.45
CA GLU A 25 2.53 -3.94 -12.29
C GLU A 25 3.55 -4.59 -13.22
N ASN A 26 3.50 -5.91 -13.37
CA ASN A 26 4.45 -6.69 -14.19
C ASN A 26 5.92 -6.34 -13.90
N PRO A 27 6.41 -6.56 -12.67
CA PRO A 27 7.76 -6.18 -12.27
C PRO A 27 8.89 -6.89 -13.04
N LYS A 28 8.55 -7.88 -13.90
CA LYS A 28 9.49 -8.59 -14.77
C LYS A 28 9.78 -7.88 -16.09
N GLU A 29 8.89 -7.04 -16.57
CA GLU A 29 9.00 -6.44 -17.92
C GLU A 29 9.70 -5.07 -17.88
N ASN A 30 9.33 -4.20 -16.93
CA ASN A 30 9.98 -2.91 -16.74
C ASN A 30 9.69 -2.37 -15.34
N ASP A 31 10.69 -2.34 -14.47
CA ASP A 31 10.55 -1.95 -13.07
C ASP A 31 10.36 -0.44 -12.88
N VAL A 32 11.04 0.39 -13.68
CA VAL A 32 10.99 1.85 -13.54
C VAL A 32 9.70 2.44 -14.12
N LYS A 33 9.31 2.04 -15.33
CA LYS A 33 8.13 2.63 -16.01
C LYS A 33 6.78 2.19 -15.43
N ASN A 34 6.73 1.03 -14.79
CA ASN A 34 5.48 0.47 -14.27
C ASN A 34 5.25 0.78 -12.78
N THR A 35 6.16 1.54 -12.15
CA THR A 35 6.00 1.97 -10.76
C THR A 35 5.00 3.12 -10.67
N LYS A 36 3.92 2.92 -9.92
CA LYS A 36 2.90 3.93 -9.64
C LYS A 36 2.82 4.21 -8.14
N ILE A 37 2.83 5.49 -7.76
CA ILE A 37 2.47 5.90 -6.41
C ILE A 37 0.98 5.72 -6.23
N THR A 38 0.59 5.05 -5.15
CA THR A 38 -0.82 4.82 -4.81
C THR A 38 -1.11 5.20 -3.37
N SER A 39 -2.39 5.19 -3.01
CA SER A 39 -2.86 5.38 -1.64
C SER A 39 -3.37 4.07 -1.07
N ALA A 40 -3.41 3.98 0.26
CA ALA A 40 -3.96 2.82 0.96
C ALA A 40 -5.42 2.53 0.55
N ASN A 41 -6.19 3.56 0.19
CA ASN A 41 -7.56 3.40 -0.29
C ASN A 41 -7.59 2.73 -1.67
N LYS A 42 -6.73 3.17 -2.60
CA LYS A 42 -6.67 2.63 -3.96
C LYS A 42 -5.97 1.27 -4.04
N LEU A 43 -5.19 0.88 -3.03
CA LEU A 43 -4.49 -0.40 -3.03
C LEU A 43 -5.44 -1.62 -3.13
N SER A 44 -6.68 -1.50 -2.65
CA SER A 44 -7.69 -2.56 -2.77
C SER A 44 -8.08 -2.85 -4.22
N GLU A 45 -7.98 -1.88 -5.13
CA GLU A 45 -8.27 -2.09 -6.56
C GLU A 45 -7.25 -3.02 -7.21
N TYR A 46 -6.00 -2.98 -6.76
CA TYR A 46 -4.92 -3.85 -7.25
C TYR A 46 -4.96 -5.24 -6.63
N LEU A 47 -5.24 -5.33 -5.33
CA LEU A 47 -5.26 -6.58 -4.59
C LEU A 47 -6.51 -7.42 -4.90
N LYS A 48 -7.66 -6.76 -5.07
CA LYS A 48 -9.00 -7.39 -5.13
C LYS A 48 -9.29 -8.33 -3.94
N ASP A 49 -8.61 -8.09 -2.81
CA ASP A 49 -8.64 -8.89 -1.60
C ASP A 49 -8.42 -7.95 -0.39
N GLU A 50 -9.48 -7.73 0.39
CA GLU A 50 -9.47 -6.78 1.52
C GLU A 50 -8.82 -7.40 2.77
N GLU A 51 -8.91 -8.71 2.98
CA GLU A 51 -8.24 -9.39 4.10
C GLU A 51 -6.72 -9.36 3.92
N LEU A 52 -6.24 -9.68 2.71
CA LEU A 52 -4.82 -9.63 2.40
C LEU A 52 -4.25 -8.23 2.59
N LYS A 53 -5.02 -7.21 2.22
CA LYS A 53 -4.67 -5.79 2.40
C LYS A 53 -4.51 -5.45 3.89
N ILE A 54 -5.46 -5.84 4.73
CA ILE A 54 -5.42 -5.56 6.17
C ILE A 54 -4.19 -6.22 6.80
N ARG A 55 -3.96 -7.52 6.52
CA ARG A 55 -2.79 -8.25 7.03
C ARG A 55 -1.47 -7.58 6.62
N LEU A 56 -1.37 -7.14 5.37
CA LEU A 56 -0.21 -6.41 4.87
C LEU A 56 0.03 -5.10 5.62
N PHE A 57 -1.03 -4.35 5.91
CA PHE A 57 -0.91 -3.08 6.62
C PHE A 57 -0.51 -3.26 8.07
N GLU A 58 -1.07 -4.26 8.75
CA GLU A 58 -0.67 -4.61 10.12
C GLU A 58 0.79 -5.07 10.17
N GLU A 59 1.21 -5.92 9.22
CA GLU A 59 2.61 -6.36 9.11
C GLU A 59 3.56 -5.17 8.90
N VAL A 60 3.23 -4.25 7.99
CA VAL A 60 4.05 -3.06 7.70
C VAL A 60 4.13 -2.12 8.90
N LEU A 61 3.01 -1.91 9.61
CA LEU A 61 2.97 -1.08 10.82
C LEU A 61 3.74 -1.72 11.98
N GLY A 62 3.69 -3.04 12.10
CA GLY A 62 4.36 -3.78 13.18
C GLY A 62 5.85 -4.02 12.96
N ASN A 63 6.31 -4.14 11.71
CA ASN A 63 7.71 -4.48 11.42
C ASN A 63 8.71 -3.35 11.77
N GLY A 64 8.26 -2.09 11.87
CA GLY A 64 9.14 -0.94 12.14
C GLY A 64 10.22 -0.69 11.08
N LYS A 65 10.11 -1.32 9.90
CA LYS A 65 11.12 -1.24 8.85
C LYS A 65 10.93 0.03 8.02
N TYR A 66 12.05 0.65 7.64
CA TYR A 66 12.07 1.78 6.72
C TYR A 66 11.49 1.42 5.35
N LYS A 67 11.66 0.17 4.90
CA LYS A 67 11.17 -0.33 3.62
C LYS A 67 10.64 -1.75 3.77
N THR A 68 9.41 -1.96 3.32
CA THR A 68 8.78 -3.28 3.25
C THR A 68 8.35 -3.56 1.82
N THR A 69 8.77 -4.70 1.27
CA THR A 69 8.42 -5.10 -0.10
C THR A 69 7.63 -6.39 -0.06
N ARG A 70 6.53 -6.43 -0.81
CA ARG A 70 5.73 -7.65 -0.99
C ARG A 70 5.52 -7.94 -2.46
N LEU A 71 5.81 -9.16 -2.86
CA LEU A 71 5.49 -9.67 -4.17
C LEU A 71 4.21 -10.51 -4.10
N ILE A 72 3.25 -10.21 -4.96
CA ILE A 72 1.94 -10.87 -5.00
C ILE A 72 1.78 -11.54 -6.36
N ARG A 73 1.64 -12.86 -6.33
CA ARG A 73 1.39 -13.73 -7.49
C ARG A 73 2.34 -13.46 -8.67
N ASN A 74 3.58 -13.02 -8.38
CA ASN A 74 4.62 -12.67 -9.36
C ASN A 74 4.22 -11.62 -10.42
N ARG A 75 3.09 -10.93 -10.22
CA ARG A 75 2.49 -9.97 -11.17
C ARG A 75 2.46 -8.55 -10.61
N LEU A 76 2.44 -8.44 -9.28
CA LEU A 76 2.31 -7.17 -8.57
C LEU A 76 3.36 -7.11 -7.49
N LYS A 77 4.17 -6.05 -7.46
CA LYS A 77 5.11 -5.79 -6.38
C LYS A 77 4.67 -4.51 -5.67
N ILE A 78 4.40 -4.61 -4.38
CA ILE A 78 4.01 -3.48 -3.54
C ILE A 78 5.20 -3.15 -2.65
N ILE A 79 5.55 -1.87 -2.60
CA ILE A 79 6.63 -1.36 -1.78
C ILE A 79 6.08 -0.27 -0.87
N PHE A 80 6.28 -0.44 0.42
CA PHE A 80 6.00 0.56 1.44
C PHE A 80 7.32 1.20 1.86
N TYR A 81 7.41 2.51 1.73
CA TYR A 81 8.51 3.32 2.22
C TYR A 81 8.03 4.14 3.41
N SER A 82 8.71 4.05 4.55
CA SER A 82 8.44 4.94 5.68
C SER A 82 8.71 6.38 5.26
N LYS A 83 7.86 7.29 5.73
CA LYS A 83 8.08 8.74 5.63
C LYS A 83 9.10 9.21 6.66
#